data_AF-A0A0G4KVT5-F1
#
_entry.id   AF-A0A0G4KVT5-F1
#
_cell.length_a   1.000
_cell.length_b   1.000
_cell.length_c   1.000
_cell.angle_alpha   90.00
_cell.angle_beta   90.00
_cell.angle_gamma   90.00
#
_symmetry.space_group_name_H-M   'P 1'
#
loop_
_entity.id
_entity.type
_entity.pdbx_description
1 polymer ?
#
loop_
_entity_poly.entity_id
_entity_poly.type
_entity_poly.pdbx_seq_one_letter_code
_entity_poly.pdbx_strand_id
1 'polypeptide(L)'
;MTDLNTWLFRIRETSQFLGEVAFYHTELRRARQRERIESDSYLNRFKLNSSIELAYDESEEFDELDNEELQVDFTPLFECLHIHDALGQRDRFRAEYSATRRQQKDLLLPGTVGLTAEDENSLSSLLEGVAGFAIVEKATMRRTPNLRSIADVDELWDSMCHTAIGLTSTALDEVSNAEVLLKIKGVMALFIQTMEGWGYSVTALDAFLLTLFDKYAELLKRRFSEDFQEIVSTDDYMPMAINSREEYEKVVNVSWFSQDKSPEDLSFPCVLPFSQMYPLCCIDIRNFLNQFYFFSDDHFQHSNIIDETLRKAQRLSSQYLGQIVQILINLEHFEAACQELEQLLIRARSSTSAGGPVTLDATEQFRNNKKTAEKRIFELVNSKIDDLVDTAEYDWMTSTAPTDPSNYMQTLTRYLSNIMNSTLLGLPREIKELIYFDALSHAANKILALPLSSEVKHINTHAVSALAVDVHYLTEFVDSLENGAMLRENLDELQQTVNLLQSDNHDEFFDISIRNKKFGRVDALNGPMLLEKLTTQAAPLTRTAPLSNFSSRFGMMK
;
A
#
# COMPACT_ATOMS: atom_id res chain seq x y z
N MET A 1 20.13 50.64 41.68
CA MET A 1 20.56 49.23 41.50
C MET A 1 19.74 48.24 42.32
N THR A 2 19.46 48.47 43.61
CA THR A 2 18.60 47.56 44.42
C THR A 2 17.19 47.41 43.84
N ASP A 3 16.56 48.50 43.45
CA ASP A 3 15.18 48.48 42.92
C ASP A 3 15.13 47.82 41.53
N LEU A 4 16.15 48.07 40.68
CA LEU A 4 16.31 47.38 39.40
C LEU A 4 16.53 45.88 39.55
N ASN A 5 17.37 45.45 40.50
CA ASN A 5 17.60 44.02 40.72
C ASN A 5 16.34 43.33 41.24
N THR A 6 15.55 44.03 42.07
CA THR A 6 14.25 43.56 42.54
C THR A 6 13.26 43.45 41.37
N TRP A 7 13.26 44.43 40.47
CA TRP A 7 12.47 44.42 39.25
C TRP A 7 12.85 43.28 38.30
N LEU A 8 14.16 43.08 38.03
CA LEU A 8 14.68 41.98 37.22
C LEU A 8 14.35 40.60 37.81
N PHE A 9 14.28 40.49 39.14
CA PHE A 9 13.84 39.29 39.83
C PHE A 9 12.33 39.06 39.66
N ARG A 10 11.50 40.08 39.91
CA ARG A 10 10.04 39.99 39.74
C ARG A 10 9.65 39.63 38.31
N ILE A 11 10.27 40.26 37.32
CA ILE A 11 10.03 39.94 35.91
C ILE A 11 10.36 38.51 35.57
N ARG A 12 11.37 37.92 36.20
CA ARG A 12 11.69 36.52 35.99
C ARG A 12 10.53 35.63 36.49
N GLU A 13 10.01 35.90 37.69
CA GLU A 13 8.88 35.14 38.25
C GLU A 13 7.59 35.34 37.46
N THR A 14 7.33 36.56 37.00
CA THR A 14 6.10 36.88 36.25
C THR A 14 6.20 36.56 34.75
N SER A 15 7.39 36.31 34.21
CA SER A 15 7.56 36.06 32.77
C SER A 15 6.81 34.82 32.29
N GLN A 16 6.88 33.71 33.03
CA GLN A 16 6.13 32.52 32.65
C GLN A 16 4.62 32.78 32.64
N PHE A 17 4.10 33.41 33.69
CA PHE A 17 2.67 33.76 33.79
C PHE A 17 2.24 34.73 32.68
N LEU A 18 3.09 35.69 32.31
CA LEU A 18 2.85 36.56 31.15
C LEU A 18 2.74 35.77 29.84
N GLY A 19 3.57 34.74 29.66
CA GLY A 19 3.48 33.84 28.50
C GLY A 19 2.17 33.05 28.47
N GLU A 20 1.75 32.53 29.63
CA GLU A 20 0.47 31.83 29.79
C GLU A 20 -0.72 32.73 29.44
N VAL A 21 -0.75 33.96 29.97
CA VAL A 21 -1.77 34.96 29.64
C VAL A 21 -1.77 35.27 28.13
N ALA A 22 -0.59 35.49 27.53
CA ALA A 22 -0.48 35.76 26.11
C ALA A 22 -1.01 34.59 25.24
N PHE A 23 -0.75 33.35 25.64
CA PHE A 23 -1.28 32.16 24.97
C PHE A 23 -2.79 32.06 25.10
N TYR A 24 -3.32 32.25 26.30
CA TYR A 24 -4.76 32.24 26.56
C TYR A 24 -5.51 33.27 25.71
N HIS A 25 -5.00 34.51 25.64
CA HIS A 25 -5.59 35.53 24.79
C HIS A 25 -5.49 35.20 23.30
N THR A 26 -4.38 34.61 22.86
CA THR A 26 -4.24 34.17 21.47
C THR A 26 -5.23 33.03 21.14
N GLU A 27 -5.52 32.13 22.07
CA GLU A 27 -6.57 31.12 21.89
C GLU A 27 -7.97 31.72 21.82
N LEU A 28 -8.30 32.70 22.67
CA LEU A 28 -9.56 33.44 22.58
C LEU A 28 -9.72 34.13 21.22
N ARG A 29 -8.65 34.78 20.73
CA ARG A 29 -8.62 35.37 19.38
C ARG A 29 -8.87 34.34 18.29
N ARG A 30 -8.25 33.16 18.40
CA ARG A 30 -8.46 32.05 17.47
C ARG A 30 -9.91 31.52 17.50
N ALA A 31 -10.52 31.45 18.67
CA ALA A 31 -11.92 31.04 18.83
C ALA A 31 -12.87 32.06 18.20
N ARG A 32 -12.70 33.35 18.49
CA ARG A 32 -13.47 34.43 17.86
C ARG A 32 -13.33 34.43 16.34
N GLN A 33 -12.11 34.27 15.83
CA GLN A 33 -11.88 34.20 14.39
C GLN A 33 -12.58 33.00 13.75
N ARG A 34 -12.63 31.85 14.43
CA ARG A 34 -13.36 30.66 13.96
C ARG A 34 -14.87 30.94 13.87
N GLU A 35 -15.46 31.54 14.89
CA GLU A 35 -16.87 31.94 14.87
C GLU A 35 -17.17 32.96 13.75
N ARG A 36 -16.25 33.92 13.53
CA ARG A 36 -16.35 34.87 12.43
C ARG A 36 -16.30 34.17 11.07
N ILE A 37 -15.40 33.20 10.87
CA ILE A 37 -15.29 32.41 9.64
C ILE A 37 -16.56 31.57 9.39
N GLU A 38 -17.16 31.02 10.44
CA GLU A 38 -18.43 30.29 10.34
C GLU A 38 -19.59 31.19 9.89
N SER A 39 -19.58 32.46 10.32
CA SER A 39 -20.58 33.44 9.91
C SER A 39 -20.34 34.05 8.51
N ASP A 40 -19.08 34.24 8.11
CA ASP A 40 -18.69 34.77 6.80
C ASP A 40 -17.57 33.93 6.16
N SER A 41 -17.94 33.16 5.14
CA SER A 41 -17.03 32.30 4.38
C SER A 41 -15.90 33.07 3.68
N TYR A 42 -16.05 34.39 3.44
CA TYR A 42 -14.98 35.21 2.87
C TYR A 42 -13.79 35.36 3.83
N LEU A 43 -14.02 35.32 5.14
CA LEU A 43 -12.99 35.48 6.16
C LEU A 43 -12.05 34.28 6.26
N ASN A 44 -12.43 33.14 5.68
CA ASN A 44 -11.58 31.93 5.62
C ASN A 44 -10.26 32.16 4.86
N ARG A 45 -10.17 33.22 4.05
CA ARG A 45 -8.96 33.56 3.28
C ARG A 45 -7.92 34.30 4.11
N PHE A 46 -8.29 34.79 5.29
CA PHE A 46 -7.43 35.60 6.13
C PHE A 46 -6.99 34.83 7.37
N LYS A 47 -5.67 34.77 7.57
CA LYS A 47 -5.07 34.13 8.74
C LYS A 47 -5.16 35.04 9.97
N LEU A 48 -4.98 34.44 11.14
CA LEU A 48 -4.73 35.16 12.38
C LEU A 48 -3.51 36.09 12.20
N ASN A 49 -3.51 37.28 12.82
CA ASN A 49 -2.51 38.35 12.66
C ASN A 49 -2.48 39.02 11.27
N SER A 50 -3.41 38.69 10.37
CA SER A 50 -3.57 39.46 9.14
C SER A 50 -4.13 40.84 9.43
N SER A 51 -3.81 41.82 8.59
CA SER A 51 -4.28 43.22 8.79
C SER A 51 -5.81 43.33 8.87
N ILE A 52 -6.53 42.41 8.23
CA ILE A 52 -8.00 42.38 8.25
C ILE A 52 -8.49 41.81 9.58
N GLU A 53 -7.91 40.71 10.06
CA GLU A 53 -8.27 40.15 11.37
C GLU A 53 -7.98 41.15 12.51
N LEU A 54 -6.82 41.81 12.49
CA LEU A 54 -6.47 42.84 13.47
C LEU A 54 -7.46 44.01 13.48
N ALA A 55 -7.98 44.42 12.31
CA ALA A 55 -9.00 45.47 12.23
C ALA A 55 -10.36 45.04 12.80
N TYR A 56 -10.71 43.76 12.70
CA TYR A 56 -11.92 43.23 13.34
C TYR A 56 -11.77 43.05 14.86
N ASP A 57 -10.54 42.86 15.35
CA ASP A 57 -10.25 42.66 16.78
C ASP A 57 -9.89 43.96 17.53
N GLU A 58 -9.82 45.11 16.86
CA GLU A 58 -9.47 46.41 17.45
C GLU A 58 -10.39 46.80 18.63
N SER A 59 -11.66 46.39 18.60
CA SER A 59 -12.60 46.65 19.71
C SER A 59 -12.36 45.83 20.97
N GLU A 60 -11.56 44.78 20.88
CA GLU A 60 -11.23 43.85 21.97
C GLU A 60 -9.71 43.85 22.27
N GLU A 61 -9.02 44.95 21.94
CA GLU A 61 -7.59 45.11 22.18
C GLU A 61 -7.27 44.92 23.68
N PHE A 62 -6.37 43.99 23.97
CA PHE A 62 -5.97 43.61 25.32
C PHE A 62 -4.47 43.87 25.47
N ASP A 63 -4.09 44.67 26.48
CA ASP A 63 -2.68 44.88 26.80
C ASP A 63 -2.18 43.72 27.68
N GLU A 64 -1.32 42.86 27.11
CA GLU A 64 -0.78 41.72 27.83
C GLU A 64 0.13 42.13 29.00
N LEU A 65 0.62 43.37 29.04
CA LEU A 65 1.54 43.87 30.07
C LEU A 65 0.86 44.72 31.16
N ASP A 66 -0.37 45.16 30.93
CA ASP A 66 -1.15 46.01 31.84
C ASP A 66 -2.63 45.59 31.82
N ASN A 67 -2.95 44.58 32.63
CA ASN A 67 -4.30 44.03 32.79
C ASN A 67 -4.65 43.79 34.26
N GLU A 68 -5.89 43.36 34.53
CA GLU A 68 -6.40 43.14 35.90
C GLU A 68 -5.61 42.05 36.67
N GLU A 69 -4.96 41.13 35.97
CA GLU A 69 -4.24 39.98 36.54
C GLU A 69 -2.73 40.23 36.67
N LEU A 70 -2.16 41.05 35.78
CA LEU A 70 -0.74 41.29 35.63
C LEU A 70 -0.46 42.73 35.23
N GLN A 71 0.37 43.41 36.02
CA GLN A 71 0.86 44.75 35.72
C GLN A 71 2.39 44.78 35.81
N VAL A 72 3.05 44.96 34.67
CA VAL A 72 4.52 45.08 34.60
C VAL A 72 4.92 46.55 34.72
N ASP A 73 5.31 46.97 35.92
CA ASP A 73 5.78 48.33 36.18
C ASP A 73 7.21 48.56 35.69
N PHE A 74 7.40 49.37 34.64
CA PHE A 74 8.73 49.70 34.10
C PHE A 74 9.41 50.90 34.79
N THR A 75 8.75 51.53 35.77
CA THR A 75 9.27 52.72 36.48
C THR A 75 10.69 52.51 37.03
N PRO A 76 11.02 51.37 37.70
CA PRO A 76 12.37 51.16 38.22
C PRO A 76 13.46 51.13 37.15
N LEU A 77 13.12 50.65 35.94
CA LEU A 77 14.03 50.63 34.80
C LEU A 77 14.27 52.05 34.29
N PHE A 78 13.21 52.85 34.13
CA PHE A 78 13.31 54.22 33.66
C PHE A 78 14.06 55.12 34.64
N GLU A 79 13.81 54.99 35.93
CA GLU A 79 14.55 55.70 36.97
C GLU A 79 16.05 55.38 36.90
N CYS A 80 16.41 54.10 36.83
CA CYS A 80 17.81 53.71 36.68
C CYS A 80 18.43 54.24 35.38
N LEU A 81 17.69 54.17 34.27
CA LEU A 81 18.15 54.72 32.99
C LEU A 81 18.42 56.23 33.09
N HIS A 82 17.51 57.00 33.69
CA HIS A 82 17.66 58.44 33.88
C HIS A 82 18.82 58.80 34.81
N ILE A 83 19.01 58.06 35.91
CA ILE A 83 20.12 58.27 36.84
C ILE A 83 21.46 58.02 36.13
N HIS A 84 21.59 56.91 35.39
CA HIS A 84 22.83 56.60 34.68
C HIS A 84 23.11 57.54 33.51
N ASP A 85 22.07 58.08 32.88
CA ASP A 85 22.18 59.12 31.85
C ASP A 85 22.72 60.43 32.47
N ALA A 86 22.16 60.87 33.60
CA ALA A 86 22.61 62.05 34.33
C ALA A 86 24.05 61.91 34.85
N LEU A 87 24.49 60.70 35.17
CA LEU A 87 25.85 60.39 35.61
C LEU A 87 26.85 60.19 34.44
N GLY A 88 26.40 60.24 33.18
CA GLY A 88 27.25 59.98 32.02
C GLY A 88 27.76 58.53 31.91
N GLN A 89 27.10 57.58 32.57
CA GLN A 89 27.47 56.15 32.63
C GLN A 89 26.50 55.26 31.84
N ARG A 90 25.81 55.83 30.86
CA ARG A 90 24.77 55.17 30.07
C ARG A 90 25.26 53.89 29.39
N ASP A 91 26.43 53.91 28.74
CA ASP A 91 26.93 52.75 27.99
C ASP A 91 27.34 51.60 28.91
N ARG A 92 27.87 51.92 30.09
CA ARG A 92 28.15 50.92 31.13
C ARG A 92 26.86 50.24 31.58
N PHE A 93 25.81 51.01 31.84
CA PHE A 93 24.51 50.48 32.24
C PHE A 93 23.91 49.57 31.16
N ARG A 94 23.95 49.97 29.89
CA ARG A 94 23.50 49.15 28.76
C ARG A 94 24.20 47.79 28.70
N ALA A 95 25.52 47.78 28.90
CA ALA A 95 26.32 46.55 28.91
C ALA A 95 25.96 45.64 30.09
N GLU A 96 25.85 46.20 31.31
CA GLU A 96 25.46 45.45 32.52
C GLU A 96 24.04 44.87 32.39
N TYR A 97 23.08 45.66 31.89
CA TYR A 97 21.71 45.22 31.63
C TYR A 97 21.67 44.08 30.60
N SER A 98 22.36 44.25 29.46
CA SER A 98 22.39 43.23 28.40
C SER A 98 23.03 41.92 28.86
N ALA A 99 24.11 41.99 29.65
CA ALA A 99 24.74 40.82 30.24
C ALA A 99 23.81 40.09 31.23
N THR A 100 23.09 40.85 32.06
CA THR A 100 22.15 40.28 33.02
C THR A 100 20.98 39.58 32.33
N ARG A 101 20.42 40.17 31.28
CA ARG A 101 19.33 39.54 30.50
C ARG A 101 19.78 38.30 29.75
N ARG A 102 21.02 38.27 29.21
CA ARG A 102 21.63 37.06 28.64
C ARG A 102 21.73 35.92 29.67
N GLN A 103 22.20 36.22 30.88
CA GLN A 103 22.26 35.22 31.96
C GLN A 103 20.86 34.72 32.37
N GLN A 104 19.86 35.60 32.42
CA GLN A 104 18.49 35.21 32.73
C GLN A 104 17.87 34.32 31.65
N LYS A 105 18.18 34.56 30.37
CA LYS A 105 17.82 33.64 29.27
C LYS A 105 18.40 32.24 29.51
N ASP A 106 19.69 32.16 29.82
CA ASP A 106 20.35 30.86 30.01
C ASP A 106 19.81 30.09 31.23
N LEU A 107 19.33 30.81 32.26
CA LEU A 107 18.69 30.22 33.45
C LEU A 107 17.21 29.83 33.25
N LEU A 108 16.58 30.32 32.18
CA LEU A 108 15.18 30.01 31.85
C LEU A 108 15.07 28.68 31.10
N LEU A 109 16.06 28.37 30.26
CA LEU A 109 16.03 27.21 29.38
C LEU A 109 16.45 25.93 30.15
N PRO A 110 15.59 24.90 30.25
CA PRO A 110 15.91 23.65 30.92
C PRO A 110 16.90 22.83 30.10
N GLY A 111 17.58 21.89 30.74
CA GLY A 111 18.52 20.98 30.07
C GLY A 111 17.85 19.86 29.27
N THR A 112 16.61 19.49 29.61
CA THR A 112 15.81 18.44 28.97
C THR A 112 14.32 18.79 29.06
N VAL A 113 13.52 18.31 28.10
CA VAL A 113 12.05 18.47 28.07
C VAL A 113 11.41 17.10 27.90
N GLY A 114 10.36 16.80 28.67
CA GLY A 114 9.62 15.55 28.56
C GLY A 114 8.39 15.72 27.66
N LEU A 115 8.24 14.91 26.62
CA LEU A 115 7.10 14.98 25.69
C LEU A 115 6.11 13.83 25.88
N THR A 116 6.29 13.01 26.91
CA THR A 116 5.43 11.87 27.23
C THR A 116 4.25 12.28 28.11
N ALA A 117 3.23 11.44 28.19
CA ALA A 117 1.98 11.75 28.90
C ALA A 117 2.15 12.01 30.41
N GLU A 118 3.29 11.66 31.01
CA GLU A 118 3.60 11.97 32.41
C GLU A 118 4.11 13.41 32.61
N ASP A 119 4.65 14.03 31.54
CA ASP A 119 5.27 15.36 31.53
C ASP A 119 4.57 16.33 30.54
N GLU A 120 3.26 16.16 30.35
CA GLU A 120 2.47 16.80 29.28
C GLU A 120 2.56 18.34 29.27
N ASN A 121 2.79 18.96 30.43
CA ASN A 121 2.90 20.41 30.58
C ASN A 121 4.33 20.96 30.46
N SER A 122 5.35 20.11 30.31
CA SER A 122 6.74 20.57 30.35
C SER A 122 7.10 21.40 29.11
N LEU A 123 6.56 21.05 27.94
CA LEU A 123 6.74 21.82 26.71
C LEU A 123 5.99 23.16 26.76
N SER A 124 4.73 23.16 27.21
CA SER A 124 3.94 24.39 27.34
C SER A 124 4.61 25.37 28.29
N SER A 125 5.03 24.90 29.47
CA SER A 125 5.77 25.68 30.47
C SER A 125 7.06 26.29 29.91
N LEU A 126 7.82 25.52 29.11
CA LEU A 126 9.01 26.03 28.42
C LEU A 126 8.64 27.16 27.44
N LEU A 127 7.65 26.93 26.58
CA LEU A 127 7.25 27.89 25.56
C LEU A 127 6.62 29.15 26.14
N GLU A 128 5.84 29.03 27.21
CA GLU A 128 5.29 30.15 27.99
C GLU A 128 6.41 30.98 28.60
N GLY A 129 7.40 30.34 29.24
CA GLY A 129 8.58 31.02 29.77
C GLY A 129 9.35 31.78 28.68
N VAL A 130 9.58 31.13 27.53
CA VAL A 130 10.25 31.73 26.37
C VAL A 130 9.44 32.92 25.82
N ALA A 131 8.14 32.76 25.65
CA ALA A 131 7.23 33.80 25.15
C ALA A 131 7.24 35.02 26.06
N GLY A 132 7.03 34.83 27.36
CA GLY A 132 7.00 35.95 28.29
C GLY A 132 8.33 36.68 28.42
N PHE A 133 9.46 35.97 28.38
CA PHE A 133 10.77 36.63 28.32
C PHE A 133 10.90 37.49 27.05
N ALA A 134 10.54 36.95 25.89
CA ALA A 134 10.63 37.68 24.63
C ALA A 134 9.66 38.88 24.57
N ILE A 135 8.43 38.73 25.05
CA ILE A 135 7.45 39.82 25.15
C ILE A 135 8.01 40.97 25.99
N VAL A 136 8.60 40.68 27.15
CA VAL A 136 9.23 41.70 28.01
C VAL A 136 10.40 42.40 27.30
N GLU A 137 11.25 41.66 26.57
CA GLU A 137 12.36 42.27 25.82
C GLU A 137 11.84 43.20 24.71
N LYS A 138 10.83 42.76 23.93
CA LYS A 138 10.22 43.59 22.87
C LYS A 138 9.56 44.83 23.45
N ALA A 139 8.85 44.69 24.57
CA ALA A 139 8.20 45.79 25.27
C ALA A 139 9.21 46.80 25.82
N THR A 140 10.29 46.30 26.43
CA THR A 140 11.41 47.12 26.92
C THR A 140 12.04 47.91 25.76
N MET A 141 12.25 47.26 24.62
CA MET A 141 12.79 47.89 23.41
C MET A 141 11.85 48.96 22.85
N ARG A 142 10.54 48.71 22.77
CA ARG A 142 9.54 49.69 22.30
C ARG A 142 9.50 50.93 23.20
N ARG A 143 9.53 50.75 24.53
CA ARG A 143 9.49 51.85 25.51
C ARG A 143 10.82 52.59 25.64
N THR A 144 11.95 51.88 25.47
CA THR A 144 13.31 52.42 25.56
C THR A 144 14.19 51.99 24.39
N PRO A 145 14.01 52.55 23.18
CA PRO A 145 14.74 52.14 21.97
C PRO A 145 16.25 52.39 22.08
N ASN A 146 16.64 53.30 22.96
CA ASN A 146 18.05 53.61 23.23
C ASN A 146 18.64 52.75 24.37
N LEU A 147 18.02 51.65 24.82
CA LEU A 147 18.59 50.78 25.84
C LEU A 147 19.30 49.57 25.23
N ARG A 148 18.69 48.90 24.25
CA ARG A 148 19.27 47.78 23.48
C ARG A 148 18.95 47.93 22.00
N SER A 149 19.80 47.37 21.15
CA SER A 149 19.54 47.37 19.70
C SER A 149 18.52 46.29 19.33
N ILE A 150 17.84 46.48 18.19
CA ILE A 150 16.91 45.50 17.63
C ILE A 150 17.62 44.17 17.38
N ALA A 151 18.82 44.23 16.80
CA ALA A 151 19.64 43.06 16.52
C ALA A 151 19.98 42.25 17.79
N ASP A 152 20.23 42.91 18.92
CA ASP A 152 20.53 42.22 20.18
C ASP A 152 19.31 41.46 20.74
N VAL A 153 18.09 41.95 20.49
CA VAL A 153 16.85 41.30 20.93
C VAL A 153 16.51 40.14 20.00
N ASP A 154 16.69 40.34 18.70
CA ASP A 154 16.47 39.29 17.69
C ASP A 154 17.48 38.14 17.86
N GLU A 155 18.75 38.43 18.18
CA GLU A 155 19.77 37.39 18.47
C GLU A 155 19.37 36.52 19.68
N LEU A 156 18.79 37.14 20.73
CA LEU A 156 18.31 36.37 21.88
C LEU A 156 17.12 35.49 21.50
N TRP A 157 16.19 36.03 20.72
CA TRP A 157 15.04 35.29 20.23
C TRP A 157 15.47 34.08 19.38
N ASP A 158 16.33 34.29 18.38
CA ASP A 158 16.84 33.22 17.52
C ASP A 158 17.57 32.13 18.34
N SER A 159 18.37 32.54 19.33
CA SER A 159 19.02 31.61 20.27
C SER A 159 18.00 30.78 21.05
N MET A 160 16.91 31.39 21.55
CA MET A 160 15.87 30.69 22.30
C MET A 160 15.08 29.73 21.42
N CYS A 161 14.73 30.15 20.19
CA CYS A 161 14.09 29.28 19.21
C CYS A 161 14.94 28.06 18.90
N HIS A 162 16.23 28.23 18.63
CA HIS A 162 17.12 27.10 18.35
C HIS A 162 17.26 26.14 19.53
N THR A 163 17.32 26.65 20.76
CA THR A 163 17.34 25.79 21.95
C THR A 163 16.02 25.05 22.15
N ALA A 164 14.88 25.73 22.01
CA ALA A 164 13.56 25.11 22.13
C ALA A 164 13.35 24.01 21.06
N ILE A 165 13.74 24.28 19.80
CA ILE A 165 13.71 23.31 18.70
C ILE A 165 14.62 22.12 19.02
N GLY A 166 15.85 22.35 19.50
CA GLY A 166 16.79 21.28 19.82
C GLY A 166 16.31 20.38 20.96
N LEU A 167 15.77 20.97 22.02
CA LEU A 167 15.18 20.23 23.15
C LEU A 167 13.97 19.40 22.70
N THR A 168 13.06 20.02 21.94
CA THR A 168 11.87 19.32 21.42
C THR A 168 12.27 18.21 20.44
N SER A 169 13.24 18.45 19.55
CA SER A 169 13.75 17.44 18.61
C SER A 169 14.31 16.21 19.30
N THR A 170 15.09 16.43 20.37
CA THR A 170 15.68 15.33 21.15
C THR A 170 14.59 14.51 21.84
N ALA A 171 13.59 15.17 22.42
CA ALA A 171 12.49 14.49 23.10
C ALA A 171 11.50 13.82 22.13
N LEU A 172 11.41 14.30 20.87
CA LEU A 172 10.54 13.71 19.86
C LEU A 172 10.94 12.27 19.51
N ASP A 173 12.20 11.89 19.67
CA ASP A 173 12.68 10.53 19.35
C ASP A 173 12.06 9.45 20.26
N GLU A 174 11.62 9.83 21.45
CA GLU A 174 10.94 8.94 22.39
C GLU A 174 9.43 8.83 22.14
N VAL A 175 8.87 9.71 21.29
CA VAL A 175 7.43 9.77 21.02
C VAL A 175 7.05 8.77 19.93
N SER A 176 6.23 7.78 20.31
CA SER A 176 5.69 6.75 19.40
C SER A 176 4.21 6.94 19.06
N ASN A 177 3.51 7.85 19.74
CA ASN A 177 2.07 8.08 19.57
C ASN A 177 1.79 9.31 18.70
N ALA A 178 1.04 9.11 17.61
CA ALA A 178 0.61 10.15 16.68
C ALA A 178 -0.26 11.25 17.34
N GLU A 179 -1.06 10.92 18.35
CA GLU A 179 -1.91 11.89 19.06
C GLU A 179 -1.09 12.89 19.88
N VAL A 180 0.02 12.44 20.46
CA VAL A 180 0.94 13.30 21.23
C VAL A 180 1.61 14.32 20.30
N LEU A 181 2.00 13.91 19.09
CA LEU A 181 2.53 14.82 18.07
C LEU A 181 1.53 15.89 17.64
N LEU A 182 0.23 15.55 17.56
CA LEU A 182 -0.82 16.53 17.27
C LEU A 182 -0.96 17.57 18.39
N LYS A 183 -0.87 17.15 19.66
CA LYS A 183 -0.86 18.07 20.80
C LYS A 183 0.36 19.00 20.74
N ILE A 184 1.55 18.44 20.52
CA ILE A 184 2.81 19.21 20.37
C ILE A 184 2.69 20.24 19.23
N LYS A 185 2.15 19.83 18.08
CA LYS A 185 1.85 20.74 16.96
C LYS A 185 0.92 21.86 17.41
N GLY A 186 -0.14 21.55 18.16
CA GLY A 186 -1.09 22.53 18.69
C GLY A 186 -0.42 23.61 19.53
N VAL A 187 0.39 23.20 20.52
CA VAL A 187 1.11 24.13 21.41
C VAL A 187 2.16 24.94 20.63
N MET A 188 2.91 24.32 19.72
CA MET A 188 3.88 25.02 18.87
C MET A 188 3.22 26.04 17.94
N ALA A 189 2.08 25.69 17.33
CA ALA A 189 1.33 26.59 16.47
C ALA A 189 0.79 27.80 17.25
N LEU A 190 0.30 27.59 18.48
CA LEU A 190 -0.14 28.66 19.36
C LEU A 190 1.03 29.60 19.73
N PHE A 191 2.19 29.04 20.06
CA PHE A 191 3.40 29.80 20.32
C PHE A 191 3.83 30.64 19.12
N ILE A 192 3.88 30.05 17.92
CA ILE A 192 4.20 30.75 16.67
C ILE A 192 3.23 31.92 16.43
N GLN A 193 1.93 31.67 16.53
CA GLN A 193 0.89 32.69 16.33
C GLN A 193 1.00 33.84 17.34
N THR A 194 1.27 33.52 18.61
CA THR A 194 1.44 34.52 19.67
C THR A 194 2.65 35.42 19.35
N MET A 195 3.78 34.82 18.99
CA MET A 195 5.03 35.54 18.78
C MET A 195 5.09 36.32 17.46
N GLU A 196 4.41 35.82 16.42
CA GLU A 196 4.19 36.56 15.17
C GLU A 196 3.40 37.86 15.41
N GLY A 197 2.38 37.83 16.29
CA GLY A 197 1.64 39.03 16.71
C GLY A 197 2.52 40.10 17.36
N TRP A 198 3.59 39.71 18.06
CA TRP A 198 4.57 40.62 18.64
C TRP A 198 5.64 41.13 17.64
N GLY A 199 5.60 40.63 16.40
CA GLY A 199 6.52 41.01 15.33
C GLY A 199 7.89 40.34 15.44
N TYR A 200 7.94 39.10 15.94
CA TYR A 200 9.12 38.25 15.88
C TYR A 200 9.14 37.39 14.62
N SER A 201 10.33 37.05 14.14
CA SER A 201 10.50 36.11 13.02
C SER A 201 10.29 34.68 13.51
N VAL A 202 9.32 33.97 12.93
CA VAL A 202 8.98 32.58 13.30
C VAL A 202 9.46 31.55 12.28
N THR A 203 10.25 31.97 11.29
CA THR A 203 10.72 31.14 10.16
C THR A 203 11.38 29.82 10.59
N ALA A 204 12.19 29.83 11.65
CA ALA A 204 12.83 28.62 12.18
C ALA A 204 11.82 27.63 12.79
N LEU A 205 10.77 28.15 13.43
CA LEU A 205 9.71 27.35 14.05
C LEU A 205 8.78 26.77 12.98
N ASP A 206 8.46 27.53 11.94
CA ASP A 206 7.68 27.03 10.79
C ASP A 206 8.42 25.90 10.07
N ALA A 207 9.73 26.04 9.86
CA ALA A 207 10.55 24.97 9.31
C ALA A 207 10.54 23.73 10.23
N PHE A 208 10.54 23.92 11.54
CA PHE A 208 10.43 22.82 12.50
C PHE A 208 9.05 22.13 12.47
N LEU A 209 7.95 22.87 12.27
CA LEU A 209 6.62 22.27 12.08
C LEU A 209 6.58 21.30 10.89
N LEU A 210 7.34 21.57 9.82
CA LEU A 210 7.49 20.63 8.70
C LEU A 210 8.22 19.35 9.14
N THR A 211 9.28 19.46 9.95
CA THR A 211 9.97 18.27 10.47
C THR A 211 9.08 17.45 11.43
N LEU A 212 8.22 18.10 12.21
CA LEU A 212 7.19 17.45 13.03
C LEU A 212 6.19 16.68 12.16
N PHE A 213 5.79 17.28 11.03
CA PHE A 213 4.90 16.63 10.06
C PHE A 213 5.54 15.38 9.45
N ASP A 214 6.80 15.46 9.03
CA ASP A 214 7.50 14.32 8.44
C ASP A 214 7.55 13.14 9.42
N LYS A 215 7.83 13.40 10.70
CA LYS A 215 7.82 12.38 11.76
C LYS A 215 6.43 11.81 12.02
N TYR A 216 5.41 12.67 12.05
CA TYR A 216 4.01 12.24 12.19
C TYR A 216 3.59 11.33 11.03
N ALA A 217 3.94 11.72 9.80
CA ALA A 217 3.69 10.93 8.61
C ALA A 217 4.42 9.57 8.67
N GLU A 218 5.68 9.53 9.09
CA GLU A 218 6.44 8.28 9.24
C GLU A 218 5.79 7.33 10.26
N LEU A 219 5.34 7.84 11.41
CA LEU A 219 4.64 7.02 12.40
C LEU A 219 3.31 6.47 11.88
N LEU A 220 2.53 7.30 11.19
CA LEU A 220 1.28 6.85 10.53
C LEU A 220 1.57 5.79 9.48
N LYS A 221 2.62 5.98 8.66
CA LYS A 221 3.06 5.00 7.65
C LYS A 221 3.39 3.66 8.28
N ARG A 222 4.14 3.68 9.39
CA ARG A 222 4.56 2.46 10.10
C ARG A 222 3.34 1.71 10.63
N ARG A 223 2.44 2.41 11.35
CA ARG A 223 1.23 1.82 11.91
C ARG A 223 0.32 1.23 10.84
N PHE A 224 0.05 1.99 9.77
CA PHE A 224 -0.71 1.50 8.61
C PHE A 224 -0.07 0.24 8.01
N SER A 225 1.27 0.21 7.87
CA SER A 225 1.95 -0.95 7.31
C SER A 225 1.83 -2.19 8.21
N GLU A 226 1.90 -2.01 9.54
CA GLU A 226 1.73 -3.08 10.52
C GLU A 226 0.30 -3.62 10.52
N ASP A 227 -0.70 -2.73 10.62
CA ASP A 227 -2.13 -3.07 10.60
C ASP A 227 -2.50 -3.75 9.27
N PHE A 228 -2.03 -3.22 8.13
CA PHE A 228 -2.24 -3.82 6.81
C PHE A 228 -1.63 -5.22 6.71
N GLN A 229 -0.42 -5.42 7.21
CA GLN A 229 0.25 -6.72 7.18
C GLN A 229 -0.47 -7.75 8.07
N GLU A 230 -0.99 -7.33 9.22
CA GLU A 230 -1.80 -8.17 10.11
C GLU A 230 -3.07 -8.64 9.41
N ILE A 231 -3.81 -7.72 8.77
CA ILE A 231 -5.03 -8.02 7.99
C ILE A 231 -4.71 -9.04 6.89
N VAL A 232 -3.64 -8.83 6.13
CA VAL A 232 -3.22 -9.72 5.04
C VAL A 232 -2.80 -11.11 5.54
N SER A 233 -2.17 -11.18 6.71
CA SER A 233 -1.68 -12.44 7.30
C SER A 233 -2.78 -13.28 7.93
N THR A 234 -3.87 -12.63 8.38
CA THR A 234 -5.00 -13.27 9.06
C THR A 234 -6.10 -13.70 8.08
N ASP A 235 -6.10 -13.15 6.86
CA ASP A 235 -7.12 -13.45 5.84
C ASP A 235 -7.06 -14.92 5.39
N ASP A 236 -8.24 -15.52 5.24
CA ASP A 236 -8.41 -16.89 4.76
C ASP A 236 -8.54 -16.98 3.22
N TYR A 237 -8.58 -15.82 2.55
CA TYR A 237 -8.76 -15.68 1.10
C TYR A 237 -10.01 -16.41 0.59
N MET A 238 -11.11 -16.32 1.35
CA MET A 238 -12.43 -16.81 0.93
C MET A 238 -13.38 -15.65 0.60
N PRO A 239 -14.30 -15.82 -0.38
CA PRO A 239 -15.35 -14.85 -0.64
C PRO A 239 -16.17 -14.53 0.63
N MET A 240 -16.34 -13.24 0.92
CA MET A 240 -17.05 -12.80 2.12
C MET A 240 -18.54 -13.09 2.02
N ALA A 241 -19.07 -13.92 2.94
CA ALA A 241 -20.50 -14.16 3.07
C ALA A 241 -21.14 -13.13 4.01
N ILE A 242 -22.21 -12.48 3.55
CA ILE A 242 -22.97 -11.50 4.32
C ILE A 242 -24.37 -12.04 4.58
N ASN A 243 -24.75 -12.05 5.86
CA ASN A 243 -26.01 -12.64 6.31
C ASN A 243 -27.13 -11.61 6.49
N SER A 244 -26.78 -10.32 6.60
CA SER A 244 -27.74 -9.25 6.87
C SER A 244 -27.55 -8.03 5.97
N ARG A 245 -28.64 -7.28 5.73
CA ARG A 245 -28.58 -6.02 5.00
C ARG A 245 -27.74 -4.96 5.72
N GLU A 246 -27.78 -4.92 7.06
CA GLU A 246 -27.01 -3.94 7.84
C GLU A 246 -25.49 -4.14 7.70
N GLU A 247 -25.02 -5.38 7.68
CA GLU A 247 -23.60 -5.70 7.42
C GLU A 247 -23.20 -5.31 5.99
N TYR A 248 -24.08 -5.57 5.02
CA TYR A 248 -23.86 -5.18 3.63
C TYR A 248 -23.71 -3.66 3.48
N GLU A 249 -24.61 -2.88 4.07
CA GLU A 249 -24.56 -1.41 4.03
C GLU A 249 -23.27 -0.88 4.68
N LYS A 250 -22.82 -1.47 5.80
CA LYS A 250 -21.54 -1.10 6.43
C LYS A 250 -20.36 -1.37 5.50
N VAL A 251 -20.32 -2.54 4.86
CA VAL A 251 -19.23 -2.91 3.93
C VAL A 251 -19.22 -1.98 2.72
N VAL A 252 -20.37 -1.68 2.12
CA VAL A 252 -20.48 -0.76 0.97
C VAL A 252 -20.12 0.67 1.35
N ASN A 253 -20.51 1.14 2.54
CA ASN A 253 -20.18 2.51 2.97
C ASN A 253 -18.68 2.73 3.16
N VAL A 254 -17.96 1.70 3.62
CA VAL A 254 -16.53 1.82 3.89
C VAL A 254 -15.65 1.41 2.70
N SER A 255 -16.09 0.44 1.89
CA SER A 255 -15.39 0.07 0.66
C SER A 255 -15.75 1.01 -0.50
N TRP A 256 -14.88 1.11 -1.51
CA TRP A 256 -15.21 1.78 -2.77
C TRP A 256 -15.93 0.82 -3.73
N PHE A 257 -16.86 0.01 -3.21
CA PHE A 257 -17.56 -1.00 -3.98
C PHE A 257 -18.87 -0.43 -4.53
N SER A 258 -18.98 -0.40 -5.85
CA SER A 258 -20.23 -0.06 -6.56
C SER A 258 -20.82 -1.32 -7.15
N GLN A 259 -22.08 -1.62 -6.84
CA GLN A 259 -22.81 -2.76 -7.39
C GLN A 259 -23.78 -2.29 -8.47
N ASP A 260 -23.89 -3.04 -9.57
CA ASP A 260 -24.83 -2.77 -10.66
C ASP A 260 -26.30 -3.07 -10.31
N LYS A 261 -26.54 -3.81 -9.21
CA LYS A 261 -27.89 -4.18 -8.75
C LYS A 261 -28.37 -3.25 -7.65
N SER A 262 -29.65 -2.88 -7.70
CA SER A 262 -30.25 -2.05 -6.65
C SER A 262 -30.22 -2.79 -5.31
N PRO A 263 -30.01 -2.09 -4.17
CA PRO A 263 -29.97 -2.71 -2.84
C PRO A 263 -31.30 -3.39 -2.46
N GLU A 264 -32.38 -3.07 -3.18
CA GLU A 264 -33.73 -3.59 -3.02
C GLU A 264 -33.92 -5.00 -3.60
N ASP A 265 -33.10 -5.39 -4.58
CA ASP A 265 -33.16 -6.70 -5.26
C ASP A 265 -32.26 -7.78 -4.62
N LEU A 266 -31.58 -7.48 -3.51
CA LEU A 266 -30.64 -8.39 -2.86
C LEU A 266 -31.36 -9.36 -1.89
N SER A 267 -31.20 -10.67 -2.14
CA SER A 267 -31.58 -11.74 -1.21
C SER A 267 -30.40 -12.15 -0.33
N PHE A 268 -30.60 -12.23 0.98
CA PHE A 268 -29.60 -12.68 1.96
C PHE A 268 -29.81 -14.16 2.34
N PRO A 269 -28.75 -14.94 2.57
CA PRO A 269 -27.33 -14.56 2.57
C PRO A 269 -26.77 -14.32 1.16
N CYS A 270 -25.97 -13.27 0.99
CA CYS A 270 -25.29 -12.95 -0.25
C CYS A 270 -23.77 -13.13 -0.09
N VAL A 271 -23.09 -13.54 -1.16
CA VAL A 271 -21.63 -13.70 -1.16
C VAL A 271 -21.04 -12.60 -2.02
N LEU A 272 -20.13 -11.82 -1.44
CA LEU A 272 -19.39 -10.80 -2.15
C LEU A 272 -18.18 -11.41 -2.86
N PRO A 273 -17.75 -10.82 -4.00
CA PRO A 273 -16.68 -11.40 -4.82
C PRO A 273 -15.29 -11.30 -4.15
N PHE A 274 -15.11 -10.41 -3.18
CA PHE A 274 -13.86 -10.17 -2.47
C PHE A 274 -13.83 -10.80 -1.07
N SER A 275 -12.62 -11.02 -0.53
CA SER A 275 -12.43 -11.51 0.85
C SER A 275 -12.52 -10.40 1.89
N GLN A 276 -12.51 -10.76 3.17
CA GLN A 276 -12.59 -9.82 4.29
C GLN A 276 -11.41 -8.85 4.33
N MET A 277 -10.26 -9.22 3.77
CA MET A 277 -9.11 -8.34 3.59
C MET A 277 -9.44 -7.04 2.87
N TYR A 278 -10.22 -7.06 1.77
CA TYR A 278 -10.50 -5.84 1.00
C TYR A 278 -11.21 -4.73 1.79
N PRO A 279 -12.38 -4.95 2.42
CA PRO A 279 -13.07 -3.91 3.17
C PRO A 279 -12.28 -3.48 4.42
N LEU A 280 -11.56 -4.39 5.09
CA LEU A 280 -10.71 -4.04 6.23
C LEU A 280 -9.56 -3.10 5.81
N CYS A 281 -8.87 -3.40 4.71
CA CYS A 281 -7.87 -2.50 4.16
C CYS A 281 -8.48 -1.15 3.71
N CYS A 282 -9.71 -1.14 3.17
CA CYS A 282 -10.40 0.12 2.84
C CYS A 282 -10.68 0.97 4.08
N ILE A 283 -11.11 0.36 5.19
CA ILE A 283 -11.27 1.05 6.49
C ILE A 283 -9.94 1.70 6.88
N ASP A 284 -8.86 0.92 6.81
CA ASP A 284 -7.56 1.35 7.29
C ASP A 284 -6.96 2.48 6.42
N ILE A 285 -7.10 2.38 5.09
CA ILE A 285 -6.72 3.46 4.15
C ILE A 285 -7.52 4.74 4.44
N ARG A 286 -8.85 4.64 4.64
CA ARG A 286 -9.67 5.82 4.96
C ARG A 286 -9.29 6.44 6.29
N ASN A 287 -9.01 5.62 7.30
CA ASN A 287 -8.56 6.09 8.61
C ASN A 287 -7.19 6.79 8.51
N PHE A 288 -6.25 6.19 7.80
CA PHE A 288 -4.94 6.78 7.51
C PHE A 288 -5.09 8.15 6.83
N LEU A 289 -5.94 8.25 5.80
CA LEU A 289 -6.20 9.51 5.10
C LEU A 289 -6.82 10.55 6.03
N ASN A 290 -7.83 10.19 6.83
CA ASN A 290 -8.47 11.11 7.77
C ASN A 290 -7.48 11.65 8.81
N GLN A 291 -6.62 10.78 9.37
CA GLN A 291 -5.57 11.20 10.30
C GLN A 291 -4.53 12.10 9.62
N PHE A 292 -4.17 11.77 8.37
CA PHE A 292 -3.28 12.61 7.56
C PHE A 292 -3.88 14.00 7.29
N TYR A 293 -5.17 14.07 6.95
CA TYR A 293 -5.91 15.33 6.76
C TYR A 293 -5.97 16.15 8.05
N PHE A 294 -6.17 15.52 9.20
CA PHE A 294 -6.23 16.20 10.50
C PHE A 294 -4.93 16.96 10.82
N PHE A 295 -3.77 16.44 10.39
CA PHE A 295 -2.51 17.18 10.53
C PHE A 295 -2.33 18.24 9.42
N SER A 296 -2.78 17.97 8.20
CA SER A 296 -2.50 18.81 7.02
C SER A 296 -3.42 20.02 6.84
N ASP A 297 -4.26 20.34 7.84
CA ASP A 297 -5.32 21.37 7.86
C ASP A 297 -4.96 22.76 7.29
N ASP A 298 -3.68 23.06 7.02
CA ASP A 298 -3.23 24.32 6.42
C ASP A 298 -2.11 24.23 5.35
N HIS A 299 -1.53 23.07 5.03
CA HIS A 299 -0.41 22.98 4.08
C HIS A 299 -0.39 21.67 3.28
N PHE A 300 -1.12 21.67 2.16
CA PHE A 300 -1.04 20.62 1.14
C PHE A 300 0.18 20.84 0.22
N GLN A 301 1.35 20.35 0.63
CA GLN A 301 2.53 20.28 -0.26
C GLN A 301 3.11 18.87 -0.45
N HIS A 302 2.56 17.83 0.16
CA HIS A 302 3.23 16.51 0.21
C HIS A 302 2.38 15.32 -0.23
N SER A 303 1.83 15.39 -1.46
CA SER A 303 1.15 14.24 -2.11
C SER A 303 2.04 12.99 -2.22
N ASN A 304 3.37 13.16 -2.26
CA ASN A 304 4.34 12.07 -2.40
C ASN A 304 4.36 11.14 -1.18
N ILE A 305 3.97 11.63 0.00
CA ILE A 305 4.01 10.85 1.24
C ILE A 305 2.93 9.77 1.21
N ILE A 306 1.73 10.07 0.72
CA ILE A 306 0.60 9.14 0.60
C ILE A 306 0.96 8.01 -0.39
N ASP A 307 1.61 8.37 -1.50
CA ASP A 307 2.04 7.42 -2.52
C ASP A 307 3.09 6.43 -1.99
N GLU A 308 4.07 6.89 -1.22
CA GLU A 308 5.05 6.01 -0.57
C GLU A 308 4.44 5.05 0.47
N THR A 309 3.38 5.46 1.17
CA THR A 309 2.70 4.59 2.14
C THR A 309 1.99 3.43 1.46
N LEU A 310 1.27 3.72 0.37
CA LEU A 310 0.58 2.71 -0.43
C LEU A 310 1.57 1.78 -1.14
N ARG A 311 2.77 2.27 -1.47
CA ARG A 311 3.86 1.48 -2.09
C ARG A 311 4.36 0.32 -1.22
N LYS A 312 4.35 0.46 0.10
CA LYS A 312 4.86 -0.57 1.04
C LYS A 312 3.86 -1.68 1.35
N ALA A 313 2.61 -1.57 0.91
CA ALA A 313 1.55 -2.58 1.11
C ALA A 313 1.78 -3.89 0.31
N GLN A 314 2.99 -4.14 -0.20
CA GLN A 314 3.26 -5.18 -1.17
C GLN A 314 4.20 -6.24 -0.63
N ARG A 315 3.63 -7.39 -0.27
CA ARG A 315 4.16 -8.73 -0.56
C ARG A 315 3.13 -9.80 -0.19
N LEU A 316 2.09 -9.91 -1.01
CA LEU A 316 1.16 -11.04 -0.99
C LEU A 316 1.84 -12.24 -1.67
N SER A 317 2.53 -13.09 -0.92
CA SER A 317 3.02 -14.37 -1.43
C SER A 317 2.05 -15.48 -1.03
N SER A 318 1.28 -16.00 -1.98
CA SER A 318 0.45 -17.20 -1.78
C SER A 318 0.88 -18.35 -2.69
N GLN A 319 0.63 -19.58 -2.23
CA GLN A 319 1.06 -20.83 -2.86
C GLN A 319 -0.09 -21.60 -3.53
N TYR A 320 -1.36 -21.30 -3.23
CA TYR A 320 -2.52 -22.09 -3.70
C TYR A 320 -3.33 -21.36 -4.77
N LEU A 321 -3.75 -22.09 -5.82
CA LEU A 321 -4.45 -21.54 -6.99
C LEU A 321 -5.72 -20.76 -6.62
N GLY A 322 -6.58 -21.31 -5.76
CA GLY A 322 -7.81 -20.63 -5.31
C GLY A 322 -7.55 -19.33 -4.56
N GLN A 323 -6.49 -19.30 -3.74
CA GLN A 323 -6.08 -18.08 -3.04
C GLN A 323 -5.51 -17.04 -4.00
N ILE A 324 -4.78 -17.45 -5.04
CA ILE A 324 -4.25 -16.53 -6.06
C ILE A 324 -5.38 -15.93 -6.89
N VAL A 325 -6.41 -16.72 -7.24
CA VAL A 325 -7.61 -16.20 -7.91
C VAL A 325 -8.33 -15.17 -7.03
N GLN A 326 -8.48 -15.46 -5.73
CA GLN A 326 -9.10 -14.52 -4.80
C GLN A 326 -8.26 -13.24 -4.61
N ILE A 327 -6.93 -13.37 -4.53
CA ILE A 327 -6.00 -12.23 -4.50
C ILE A 327 -6.15 -11.39 -5.77
N LEU A 328 -6.27 -12.01 -6.94
CA LEU A 328 -6.47 -11.29 -8.20
C LEU A 328 -7.75 -10.47 -8.17
N ILE A 329 -8.86 -11.03 -7.69
CA ILE A 329 -10.14 -10.32 -7.54
C ILE A 329 -10.00 -9.15 -6.55
N ASN A 330 -9.34 -9.39 -5.40
CA ASN A 330 -9.08 -8.33 -4.43
C ASN A 330 -8.21 -7.21 -5.04
N LEU A 331 -7.16 -7.54 -5.80
CA LEU A 331 -6.29 -6.57 -6.48
C LEU A 331 -7.04 -5.73 -7.51
N GLU A 332 -7.99 -6.32 -8.23
CA GLU A 332 -8.85 -5.59 -9.16
C GLU A 332 -9.73 -4.57 -8.44
N HIS A 333 -10.31 -4.95 -7.30
CA HIS A 333 -11.05 -4.01 -6.46
C HIS A 333 -10.16 -2.94 -5.84
N PHE A 334 -8.92 -3.25 -5.45
CA PHE A 334 -7.95 -2.25 -5.01
C PHE A 334 -7.53 -1.30 -6.14
N GLU A 335 -7.37 -1.76 -7.38
CA GLU A 335 -7.07 -0.89 -8.53
C GLU A 335 -8.21 0.12 -8.73
N ALA A 336 -9.46 -0.32 -8.68
CA ALA A 336 -10.63 0.57 -8.77
C ALA A 336 -10.70 1.55 -7.58
N ALA A 337 -10.46 1.07 -6.36
CA ALA A 337 -10.41 1.90 -5.17
C ALA A 337 -9.30 2.98 -5.24
N CYS A 338 -8.14 2.65 -5.80
CA CYS A 338 -7.05 3.60 -5.99
C CYS A 338 -7.42 4.71 -6.98
N GLN A 339 -8.18 4.41 -8.04
CA GLN A 339 -8.67 5.42 -8.99
C GLN A 339 -9.67 6.38 -8.32
N GLU A 340 -10.57 5.87 -7.47
CA GLU A 340 -11.48 6.71 -6.68
C GLU A 340 -10.70 7.55 -5.65
N LEU A 341 -9.68 6.97 -5.03
CA LEU A 341 -8.79 7.68 -4.12
C LEU A 341 -8.03 8.82 -4.81
N GLU A 342 -7.52 8.60 -6.02
CA GLU A 342 -6.91 9.65 -6.86
C GLU A 342 -7.88 10.81 -7.08
N GLN A 343 -9.15 10.53 -7.38
CA GLN A 343 -10.19 11.57 -7.52
C GLN A 343 -10.45 12.32 -6.22
N LEU A 344 -10.50 11.61 -5.07
CA LEU A 344 -10.65 12.25 -3.77
C LEU A 344 -9.46 13.14 -3.43
N LEU A 345 -8.24 12.71 -3.71
CA LEU A 345 -7.02 13.51 -3.53
C LEU A 345 -6.97 14.72 -4.48
N ILE A 346 -7.50 14.60 -5.69
CA ILE A 346 -7.70 15.74 -6.61
C ILE A 346 -8.69 16.74 -6.00
N ARG A 347 -9.83 16.29 -5.47
CA ARG A 347 -10.86 17.16 -4.87
C ARG A 347 -10.41 17.80 -3.55
N ALA A 348 -9.61 17.09 -2.76
CA ALA A 348 -9.11 17.56 -1.48
C ALA A 348 -7.95 18.57 -1.63
N ARG A 349 -7.26 18.58 -2.78
CA ARG A 349 -6.35 19.68 -3.11
C ARG A 349 -7.17 20.96 -3.25
N SER A 350 -6.86 21.95 -2.40
CA SER A 350 -7.49 23.25 -2.44
C SER A 350 -7.46 23.83 -3.86
N SER A 351 -8.55 24.46 -4.28
CA SER A 351 -8.76 25.07 -5.60
C SER A 351 -7.75 26.16 -6.00
N THR A 352 -6.76 26.44 -5.16
CA THR A 352 -5.69 27.43 -5.33
C THR A 352 -4.41 26.88 -5.94
N SER A 353 -4.19 25.56 -5.95
CA SER A 353 -3.02 24.94 -6.57
C SER A 353 -3.42 24.21 -7.85
N ALA A 354 -3.06 24.79 -9.00
CA ALA A 354 -3.19 24.20 -10.34
C ALA A 354 -2.22 23.01 -10.53
N GLY A 355 -2.32 22.00 -9.67
CA GLY A 355 -1.61 20.74 -9.81
C GLY A 355 -2.37 19.85 -10.78
N GLY A 356 -1.67 19.32 -11.79
CA GLY A 356 -2.24 18.40 -12.78
C GLY A 356 -2.81 17.10 -12.19
N PRO A 357 -3.13 16.10 -13.05
CA PRO A 357 -3.66 14.83 -12.59
C PRO A 357 -2.72 14.21 -11.54
N VAL A 358 -3.27 13.75 -10.41
CA VAL A 358 -2.51 12.89 -9.48
C VAL A 358 -2.81 11.47 -9.91
N THR A 359 -1.78 10.81 -10.42
CA THR A 359 -1.73 9.37 -10.61
C THR A 359 -0.89 8.82 -9.47
N LEU A 360 -1.44 7.87 -8.71
CA LEU A 360 -0.68 7.16 -7.69
C LEU A 360 0.21 6.11 -8.38
N ASP A 361 1.49 6.06 -8.05
CA ASP A 361 2.37 4.98 -8.51
C ASP A 361 1.86 3.63 -7.99
N ALA A 362 1.18 3.63 -6.84
CA ALA A 362 0.49 2.45 -6.30
C ALA A 362 -0.48 1.81 -7.31
N THR A 363 -1.21 2.62 -8.09
CA THR A 363 -2.15 2.12 -9.12
C THR A 363 -1.41 1.33 -10.21
N GLU A 364 -0.25 1.81 -10.65
CA GLU A 364 0.58 1.09 -11.63
C GLU A 364 1.14 -0.21 -11.04
N GLN A 365 1.53 -0.20 -9.76
CA GLN A 365 2.03 -1.41 -9.12
C GLN A 365 0.94 -2.46 -8.89
N PHE A 366 -0.29 -2.07 -8.51
CA PHE A 366 -1.42 -2.99 -8.44
C PHE A 366 -1.69 -3.64 -9.80
N ARG A 367 -1.63 -2.87 -10.88
CA ARG A 367 -1.75 -3.39 -12.24
C ARG A 367 -0.63 -4.37 -12.62
N ASN A 368 0.61 -4.10 -12.22
CA ASN A 368 1.73 -5.01 -12.46
C ASN A 368 1.63 -6.30 -11.62
N ASN A 369 1.14 -6.19 -10.39
CA ASN A 369 0.88 -7.35 -9.53
C ASN A 369 -0.29 -8.19 -10.04
N LYS A 370 -1.35 -7.57 -10.59
CA LYS A 370 -2.44 -8.26 -11.28
C LYS A 370 -1.91 -9.12 -12.43
N LYS A 371 -1.09 -8.56 -13.32
CA LYS A 371 -0.44 -9.31 -14.42
C LYS A 371 0.44 -10.46 -13.90
N THR A 372 1.13 -10.25 -12.79
CA THR A 372 1.98 -11.28 -12.18
C THR A 372 1.14 -12.42 -11.58
N ALA A 373 0.03 -12.10 -10.91
CA ALA A 373 -0.93 -13.07 -10.40
C ALA A 373 -1.59 -13.87 -11.53
N GLU A 374 -2.00 -13.19 -12.61
CA GLU A 374 -2.50 -13.83 -13.84
C GLU A 374 -1.49 -14.83 -14.38
N LYS A 375 -0.24 -14.42 -14.62
CA LYS A 375 0.82 -15.32 -15.08
C LYS A 375 1.01 -16.53 -14.16
N ARG A 376 0.95 -16.32 -12.84
CA ARG A 376 1.10 -17.38 -11.86
C ARG A 376 -0.04 -18.41 -11.93
N ILE A 377 -1.26 -17.98 -12.25
CA ILE A 377 -2.40 -18.87 -12.48
C ILE A 377 -2.09 -19.81 -13.65
N PHE A 378 -1.62 -19.28 -14.79
CA PHE A 378 -1.22 -20.11 -15.94
C PHE A 378 -0.15 -21.14 -15.56
N GLU A 379 0.91 -20.71 -14.87
CA GLU A 379 2.00 -21.59 -14.44
C GLU A 379 1.52 -22.74 -13.54
N LEU A 380 0.62 -22.45 -12.59
CA LEU A 380 0.11 -23.45 -11.65
C LEU A 380 -0.85 -24.44 -12.31
N VAL A 381 -1.72 -23.97 -13.21
CA VAL A 381 -2.61 -24.85 -13.99
C VAL A 381 -1.77 -25.78 -14.86
N ASN A 382 -0.79 -25.25 -15.60
CA ASN A 382 0.06 -26.05 -16.48
C ASN A 382 0.96 -27.02 -15.70
N SER A 383 1.50 -26.60 -14.54
CA SER A 383 2.26 -27.49 -13.67
C SER A 383 1.42 -28.64 -13.14
N LYS A 384 0.13 -28.44 -12.88
CA LYS A 384 -0.75 -29.52 -12.41
C LYS A 384 -1.16 -30.45 -13.54
N ILE A 385 -1.31 -29.92 -14.76
CA ILE A 385 -1.49 -30.74 -15.97
C ILE A 385 -0.25 -31.61 -16.18
N ASP A 386 0.95 -31.06 -16.00
CA ASP A 386 2.20 -31.82 -16.05
C ASP A 386 2.19 -32.97 -15.05
N ASP A 387 1.90 -32.71 -13.77
CA ASP A 387 1.79 -33.76 -12.74
C ASP A 387 0.80 -34.87 -13.13
N LEU A 388 -0.33 -34.51 -13.75
CA LEU A 388 -1.37 -35.46 -14.12
C LEU A 388 -0.97 -36.28 -15.34
N VAL A 389 -0.37 -35.65 -16.35
CA VAL A 389 0.07 -36.35 -17.57
C VAL A 389 1.29 -37.23 -17.27
N ASP A 390 2.16 -36.86 -16.33
CA ASP A 390 3.30 -37.67 -15.90
C ASP A 390 2.88 -38.98 -15.19
N THR A 391 1.61 -39.08 -14.73
CA THR A 391 1.04 -40.35 -14.23
C THR A 391 0.55 -41.29 -15.34
N ALA A 392 0.72 -40.92 -16.61
CA ALA A 392 0.34 -41.77 -17.74
C ALA A 392 1.20 -43.03 -17.82
N GLU A 393 0.62 -44.17 -17.42
CA GLU A 393 1.23 -45.49 -17.53
C GLU A 393 0.82 -46.15 -18.85
N TYR A 394 1.47 -45.75 -19.95
CA TYR A 394 1.29 -46.41 -21.25
C TYR A 394 2.19 -47.64 -21.39
N ASP A 395 1.58 -48.81 -21.61
CA ASP A 395 2.29 -49.98 -22.13
C ASP A 395 2.27 -49.98 -23.67
N TRP A 396 3.33 -49.44 -24.26
CA TRP A 396 3.49 -49.28 -25.71
C TRP A 396 3.56 -50.62 -26.49
N MET A 397 3.61 -51.75 -25.80
CA MET A 397 3.65 -53.11 -26.35
C MET A 397 2.51 -54.01 -25.84
N THR A 398 1.38 -53.41 -25.45
CA THR A 398 0.24 -54.15 -24.89
C THR A 398 -0.38 -55.16 -25.86
N SER A 399 -0.76 -56.34 -25.35
CA SER A 399 -1.28 -57.45 -26.18
C SER A 399 -2.78 -57.37 -26.51
N THR A 400 -3.51 -56.43 -25.90
CA THR A 400 -4.97 -56.29 -26.03
C THR A 400 -5.35 -54.82 -26.20
N ALA A 401 -6.18 -54.49 -27.19
CA ALA A 401 -6.71 -53.13 -27.32
C ALA A 401 -7.62 -52.81 -26.12
N PRO A 402 -7.35 -51.75 -25.33
CA PRO A 402 -8.24 -51.32 -24.28
C PRO A 402 -9.50 -50.65 -24.85
N THR A 403 -10.63 -50.86 -24.20
CA THR A 403 -11.93 -50.28 -24.59
C THR A 403 -12.27 -49.02 -23.78
N ASP A 404 -11.70 -48.90 -22.58
CA ASP A 404 -11.99 -47.81 -21.63
C ASP A 404 -10.85 -46.77 -21.64
N PRO A 405 -11.16 -45.48 -21.42
CA PRO A 405 -10.15 -44.43 -21.34
C PRO A 405 -9.27 -44.59 -20.10
N SER A 406 -8.01 -44.21 -20.24
CA SER A 406 -6.98 -44.25 -19.19
C SER A 406 -7.37 -43.44 -17.96
N ASN A 407 -6.99 -43.91 -16.77
CA ASN A 407 -7.36 -43.28 -15.50
C ASN A 407 -6.82 -41.84 -15.37
N TYR A 408 -5.61 -41.59 -15.89
CA TYR A 408 -5.04 -40.23 -15.92
C TYR A 408 -5.90 -39.28 -16.77
N MET A 409 -6.46 -39.77 -17.89
CA MET A 409 -7.30 -38.98 -18.80
C MET A 409 -8.63 -38.61 -18.14
N GLN A 410 -9.27 -39.56 -17.44
CA GLN A 410 -10.49 -39.28 -16.65
C GLN A 410 -10.21 -38.29 -15.52
N THR A 411 -9.03 -38.38 -14.90
CA THR A 411 -8.62 -37.44 -13.84
C THR A 411 -8.33 -36.05 -14.40
N LEU A 412 -7.73 -35.97 -15.59
CA LEU A 412 -7.43 -34.74 -16.31
C LEU A 412 -8.70 -34.00 -16.75
N THR A 413 -9.66 -34.68 -17.39
CA THR A 413 -10.93 -34.05 -17.78
C THR A 413 -11.74 -33.59 -16.57
N ARG A 414 -11.74 -34.37 -15.48
CA ARG A 414 -12.35 -33.95 -14.20
C ARG A 414 -11.66 -32.72 -13.62
N TYR A 415 -10.33 -32.65 -13.67
CA TYR A 415 -9.57 -31.49 -13.22
C TYR A 415 -9.88 -30.24 -14.06
N LEU A 416 -9.85 -30.36 -15.40
CA LEU A 416 -10.19 -29.27 -16.32
C LEU A 416 -11.63 -28.77 -16.12
N SER A 417 -12.58 -29.68 -15.89
CA SER A 417 -13.97 -29.35 -15.55
C SER A 417 -14.08 -28.61 -14.22
N ASN A 418 -13.38 -29.09 -13.18
CA ASN A 418 -13.36 -28.44 -11.87
C ASN A 418 -12.72 -27.04 -11.93
N ILE A 419 -11.63 -26.85 -12.67
CA ILE A 419 -11.02 -25.53 -12.88
C ILE A 419 -12.05 -24.55 -13.44
N MET A 420 -12.71 -24.94 -14.54
CA MET A 420 -13.67 -24.08 -15.25
C MET A 420 -14.87 -23.73 -14.37
N ASN A 421 -15.42 -24.75 -13.70
CA ASN A 421 -16.72 -24.64 -13.02
C ASN A 421 -16.63 -24.22 -11.55
N SER A 422 -15.46 -24.27 -10.92
CA SER A 422 -15.33 -23.93 -9.49
C SER A 422 -14.22 -22.94 -9.18
N THR A 423 -13.02 -23.14 -9.74
CA THR A 423 -11.84 -22.37 -9.32
C THR A 423 -11.74 -21.02 -10.02
N LEU A 424 -12.10 -20.95 -11.30
CA LEU A 424 -12.03 -19.71 -12.08
C LEU A 424 -13.33 -18.90 -12.05
N LEU A 425 -14.32 -19.27 -11.23
CA LEU A 425 -15.67 -18.73 -11.31
C LEU A 425 -15.73 -17.21 -11.07
N GLY A 426 -14.83 -16.68 -10.24
CA GLY A 426 -14.76 -15.25 -9.93
C GLY A 426 -13.98 -14.38 -10.94
N LEU A 427 -13.37 -14.95 -11.98
CA LEU A 427 -12.61 -14.17 -12.98
C LEU A 427 -13.51 -13.62 -14.11
N PRO A 428 -13.07 -12.58 -14.84
CA PRO A 428 -13.69 -12.16 -16.10
C PRO A 428 -13.72 -13.28 -17.15
N ARG A 429 -14.76 -13.32 -17.99
CA ARG A 429 -14.97 -14.38 -18.98
C ARG A 429 -13.77 -14.50 -19.93
N GLU A 430 -13.23 -13.36 -20.36
CA GLU A 430 -12.11 -13.28 -21.29
C GLU A 430 -10.85 -13.96 -20.72
N ILE A 431 -10.56 -13.75 -19.42
CA ILE A 431 -9.41 -14.35 -18.75
C ILE A 431 -9.62 -15.86 -18.58
N LYS A 432 -10.84 -16.30 -18.24
CA LYS A 432 -11.14 -17.75 -18.14
C LYS A 432 -10.93 -18.47 -19.47
N GLU A 433 -11.41 -17.88 -20.56
CA GLU A 433 -11.29 -18.45 -21.90
C GLU A 433 -9.81 -18.58 -22.30
N LEU A 434 -8.98 -17.57 -22.00
CA LEU A 434 -7.54 -17.62 -22.26
C LEU A 434 -6.81 -18.68 -21.43
N ILE A 435 -7.08 -18.75 -20.12
CA ILE A 435 -6.49 -19.79 -19.25
C ILE A 435 -6.85 -21.18 -19.76
N TYR A 436 -8.09 -21.37 -20.17
CA TYR A 436 -8.56 -22.66 -20.63
C TYR A 436 -7.99 -23.06 -21.98
N PHE A 437 -7.88 -22.09 -22.91
CA PHE A 437 -7.21 -22.28 -24.19
C PHE A 437 -5.74 -22.71 -24.01
N ASP A 438 -5.01 -22.02 -23.13
CA ASP A 438 -3.61 -22.32 -22.82
C ASP A 438 -3.46 -23.70 -22.16
N ALA A 439 -4.29 -24.00 -21.16
CA ALA A 439 -4.32 -25.28 -20.47
C ALA A 439 -4.56 -26.47 -21.41
N LEU A 440 -5.55 -26.37 -22.32
CA LEU A 440 -5.83 -27.41 -23.30
C LEU A 440 -4.70 -27.58 -24.32
N SER A 441 -4.11 -26.47 -24.78
CA SER A 441 -2.96 -26.50 -25.69
C SER A 441 -1.75 -27.17 -25.03
N HIS A 442 -1.47 -26.84 -23.77
CA HIS A 442 -0.39 -27.44 -22.99
C HIS A 442 -0.63 -28.94 -22.76
N ALA A 443 -1.84 -29.33 -22.39
CA ALA A 443 -2.23 -30.74 -22.26
C ALA A 443 -2.04 -31.51 -23.58
N ALA A 444 -2.50 -30.95 -24.71
CA ALA A 444 -2.36 -31.57 -26.02
C ALA A 444 -0.89 -31.81 -26.39
N ASN A 445 -0.05 -30.80 -26.19
CA ASN A 445 1.40 -30.88 -26.44
C ASN A 445 2.09 -31.92 -25.54
N LYS A 446 1.70 -32.00 -24.27
CA LYS A 446 2.26 -33.00 -23.33
C LYS A 446 1.84 -34.42 -23.70
N ILE A 447 0.59 -34.65 -24.09
CA ILE A 447 0.12 -35.95 -24.58
C ILE A 447 0.82 -36.33 -25.88
N LEU A 448 1.02 -35.38 -26.80
CA LEU A 448 1.80 -35.56 -28.03
C LEU A 448 3.26 -35.97 -27.75
N ALA A 449 3.85 -35.47 -26.65
CA ALA A 449 5.21 -35.77 -26.26
C ALA A 449 5.40 -37.19 -25.69
N LEU A 450 4.35 -37.84 -25.18
CA LEU A 450 4.42 -39.18 -24.59
C LEU A 450 5.01 -40.24 -25.56
N PRO A 451 4.47 -40.42 -26.78
CA PRO A 451 5.05 -41.38 -27.74
C PRO A 451 6.41 -40.92 -28.32
N LEU A 452 6.71 -39.62 -28.25
CA LEU A 452 7.99 -39.05 -28.68
C LEU A 452 9.12 -39.27 -27.67
N SER A 453 8.81 -39.60 -26.41
CA SER A 453 9.79 -39.85 -25.34
C SER A 453 10.91 -40.81 -25.77
N SER A 454 12.15 -40.52 -25.36
CA SER A 454 13.33 -41.34 -25.65
C SER A 454 13.26 -42.75 -25.01
N GLU A 455 12.39 -42.94 -24.03
CA GLU A 455 12.17 -44.22 -23.38
C GLU A 455 11.34 -45.18 -24.25
N VAL A 456 10.52 -44.63 -25.14
CA VAL A 456 9.67 -45.38 -26.05
C VAL A 456 10.43 -45.69 -27.33
N LYS A 457 10.82 -46.96 -27.49
CA LYS A 457 11.56 -47.46 -28.67
C LYS A 457 10.67 -48.08 -29.74
N HIS A 458 9.59 -48.73 -29.33
CA HIS A 458 8.65 -49.40 -30.23
C HIS A 458 7.23 -49.17 -29.74
N ILE A 459 6.32 -48.95 -30.68
CA ILE A 459 4.90 -48.71 -30.47
C ILE A 459 4.13 -49.74 -31.31
N ASN A 460 3.26 -50.51 -30.69
CA ASN A 460 2.39 -51.44 -31.40
C ASN A 460 1.02 -50.80 -31.74
N THR A 461 0.29 -51.44 -32.66
CA THR A 461 -1.02 -50.95 -33.13
C THR A 461 -2.07 -50.90 -32.01
N HIS A 462 -1.97 -51.77 -31.00
CA HIS A 462 -2.87 -51.77 -29.85
C HIS A 462 -2.63 -50.57 -28.91
N ALA A 463 -1.40 -50.15 -28.71
CA ALA A 463 -1.06 -48.95 -27.94
C ALA A 463 -1.48 -47.66 -28.67
N VAL A 464 -1.37 -47.63 -30.01
CA VAL A 464 -1.95 -46.54 -30.81
C VAL A 464 -3.46 -46.48 -30.63
N SER A 465 -4.15 -47.63 -30.59
CA SER A 465 -5.59 -47.66 -30.32
C SER A 465 -5.94 -47.16 -28.91
N ALA A 466 -5.10 -47.44 -27.91
CA ALA A 466 -5.27 -46.92 -26.55
C ALA A 466 -5.16 -45.39 -26.50
N LEU A 467 -4.12 -44.83 -27.14
CA LEU A 467 -3.94 -43.38 -27.27
C LEU A 467 -5.12 -42.74 -28.03
N ALA A 468 -5.65 -43.41 -29.05
CA ALA A 468 -6.80 -42.90 -29.80
C ALA A 468 -8.09 -42.84 -28.97
N VAL A 469 -8.34 -43.83 -28.11
CA VAL A 469 -9.46 -43.80 -27.16
C VAL A 469 -9.32 -42.61 -26.21
N ASP A 470 -8.12 -42.36 -25.69
CA ASP A 470 -7.86 -41.22 -24.79
C ASP A 470 -8.02 -39.86 -25.48
N VAL A 471 -7.51 -39.71 -26.70
CA VAL A 471 -7.66 -38.48 -27.49
C VAL A 471 -9.11 -38.24 -27.90
N HIS A 472 -9.84 -39.31 -28.23
CA HIS A 472 -11.27 -39.21 -28.53
C HIS A 472 -12.07 -38.76 -27.30
N TYR A 473 -11.80 -39.35 -26.13
CA TYR A 473 -12.44 -38.98 -24.88
C TYR A 473 -12.17 -37.51 -24.49
N LEU A 474 -10.93 -37.03 -24.67
CA LEU A 474 -10.58 -35.62 -24.46
C LEU A 474 -11.32 -34.70 -25.45
N THR A 475 -11.49 -35.14 -26.70
CA THR A 475 -12.20 -34.39 -27.74
C THR A 475 -13.70 -34.27 -27.43
N GLU A 476 -14.34 -35.37 -27.04
CA GLU A 476 -15.76 -35.37 -26.64
C GLU A 476 -15.98 -34.46 -25.43
N PHE A 477 -15.04 -34.47 -24.47
CA PHE A 477 -15.05 -33.55 -23.35
C PHE A 477 -14.98 -32.09 -23.81
N VAL A 478 -14.06 -31.73 -24.72
CA VAL A 478 -13.96 -30.35 -25.24
C VAL A 478 -15.20 -29.94 -26.03
N ASP A 479 -15.77 -30.84 -26.84
CA ASP A 479 -17.02 -30.61 -27.59
C ASP A 479 -18.23 -30.37 -26.66
N SER A 480 -18.19 -30.88 -25.43
CA SER A 480 -19.24 -30.68 -24.42
C SER A 480 -19.25 -29.28 -23.77
N LEU A 481 -18.24 -28.44 -24.03
CA LEU A 481 -18.07 -27.13 -23.43
C LEU A 481 -18.69 -26.02 -24.28
N GLU A 482 -19.09 -24.90 -23.65
CA GLU A 482 -19.78 -23.79 -24.32
C GLU A 482 -18.97 -23.17 -25.49
N ASN A 483 -17.64 -23.23 -25.43
CA ASN A 483 -16.71 -22.74 -26.48
C ASN A 483 -16.00 -23.87 -27.25
N GLY A 484 -16.57 -25.09 -27.26
CA GLY A 484 -15.91 -26.30 -27.78
C GLY A 484 -15.39 -26.18 -29.22
N ALA A 485 -16.10 -25.44 -30.09
CA ALA A 485 -15.73 -25.29 -31.50
C ALA A 485 -14.38 -24.58 -31.70
N MET A 486 -14.06 -23.56 -30.90
CA MET A 486 -12.76 -22.87 -30.97
C MET A 486 -11.66 -23.67 -30.28
N LEU A 487 -11.99 -24.27 -29.13
CA LEU A 487 -11.04 -25.02 -28.32
C LEU A 487 -10.60 -26.33 -28.99
N ARG A 488 -11.42 -26.85 -29.91
CA ARG A 488 -11.10 -28.02 -30.73
C ARG A 488 -9.88 -27.79 -31.63
N GLU A 489 -9.65 -26.56 -32.09
CA GLU A 489 -8.47 -26.25 -32.90
C GLU A 489 -7.16 -26.58 -32.16
N ASN A 490 -7.15 -26.52 -30.82
CA ASN A 490 -5.99 -26.87 -30.00
C ASN A 490 -5.69 -28.37 -29.98
N LEU A 491 -6.69 -29.20 -30.28
CA LEU A 491 -6.56 -30.65 -30.34
C LEU A 491 -6.30 -31.17 -31.76
N ASP A 492 -6.35 -30.31 -32.79
CA ASP A 492 -6.24 -30.73 -34.19
C ASP A 492 -4.91 -31.43 -34.49
N GLU A 493 -3.79 -30.93 -33.95
CA GLU A 493 -2.48 -31.57 -34.11
C GLU A 493 -2.44 -32.94 -33.45
N LEU A 494 -2.97 -33.06 -32.23
CA LEU A 494 -3.06 -34.32 -31.49
C LEU A 494 -3.93 -35.34 -32.24
N GLN A 495 -5.11 -34.93 -32.71
CA GLN A 495 -6.02 -35.78 -33.50
C GLN A 495 -5.39 -36.22 -34.82
N GLN A 496 -4.78 -35.30 -35.57
CA GLN A 496 -4.15 -35.64 -36.85
C GLN A 496 -2.92 -36.54 -36.67
N THR A 497 -2.18 -36.39 -35.58
CA THR A 497 -1.03 -37.25 -35.25
C THR A 497 -1.48 -38.67 -34.90
N VAL A 498 -2.56 -38.82 -34.12
CA VAL A 498 -3.17 -40.14 -33.86
C VAL A 498 -3.72 -40.77 -35.14
N ASN A 499 -4.42 -39.99 -35.97
CA ASN A 499 -4.94 -40.46 -37.26
C ASN A 499 -3.81 -40.92 -38.21
N LEU A 500 -2.64 -40.26 -38.15
CA LEU A 500 -1.45 -40.68 -38.90
C LEU A 500 -0.94 -42.05 -38.42
N LEU A 501 -0.90 -42.27 -37.11
CA LEU A 501 -0.45 -43.53 -36.51
C LEU A 501 -1.44 -44.69 -36.72
N GLN A 502 -2.72 -44.39 -36.95
CA GLN A 502 -3.75 -45.38 -37.27
C GLN A 502 -3.90 -45.65 -38.78
N SER A 503 -3.29 -44.84 -39.64
CA SER A 503 -3.40 -44.99 -41.10
C SER A 503 -2.73 -46.28 -41.57
N ASP A 504 -3.39 -47.08 -42.39
CA ASP A 504 -2.75 -48.25 -43.01
C ASP A 504 -1.70 -47.86 -44.08
N ASN A 505 -1.73 -46.60 -44.54
CA ASN A 505 -0.86 -46.09 -45.59
C ASN A 505 -0.06 -44.88 -45.11
N HIS A 506 1.15 -45.13 -44.62
CA HIS A 506 2.04 -44.10 -44.08
C HIS A 506 2.72 -43.26 -45.18
N ASP A 507 2.74 -43.74 -46.43
CA ASP A 507 3.33 -43.03 -47.57
C ASP A 507 2.56 -41.74 -47.93
N GLU A 508 1.28 -41.67 -47.54
CA GLU A 508 0.42 -40.48 -47.70
C GLU A 508 0.93 -39.25 -46.94
N PHE A 509 1.75 -39.45 -45.91
CA PHE A 509 2.37 -38.35 -45.16
C PHE A 509 3.56 -37.71 -45.91
N PHE A 510 4.25 -38.47 -46.76
CA PHE A 510 5.38 -37.96 -47.54
C PHE A 510 4.95 -37.26 -48.83
N ASP A 511 3.68 -37.43 -49.26
CA ASP A 511 3.09 -36.65 -50.34
C ASP A 511 2.60 -35.29 -49.82
N ILE A 512 3.27 -34.21 -50.25
CA ILE A 512 2.99 -32.81 -49.88
C ILE A 512 1.52 -32.43 -50.12
N SER A 513 0.87 -32.98 -51.15
CA SER A 513 -0.51 -32.65 -51.51
C SER A 513 -1.53 -33.32 -50.59
N ILE A 514 -1.23 -34.53 -50.11
CA ILE A 514 -2.11 -35.33 -49.24
C ILE A 514 -1.86 -34.95 -47.78
N ARG A 515 -0.61 -34.73 -47.39
CA ARG A 515 -0.22 -34.20 -46.08
C ARG A 515 -0.93 -32.88 -45.78
N ASN A 516 -0.92 -31.92 -46.70
CA ASN A 516 -1.61 -30.63 -46.49
C ASN A 516 -3.14 -30.77 -46.38
N LYS A 517 -3.73 -31.86 -46.89
CA LYS A 517 -5.18 -32.11 -46.84
C LYS A 517 -5.65 -32.93 -45.64
N LYS A 518 -4.84 -33.88 -45.18
CA LYS A 518 -5.22 -34.83 -44.11
C LYS A 518 -4.42 -34.68 -42.81
N PHE A 519 -3.17 -34.22 -42.90
CA PHE A 519 -2.20 -34.17 -41.78
C PHE A 519 -1.49 -32.81 -41.69
N GLY A 520 -2.19 -31.73 -42.10
CA GLY A 520 -1.58 -30.41 -42.28
C GLY A 520 -1.13 -29.74 -40.98
N ARG A 521 -1.62 -30.20 -39.83
CA ARG A 521 -1.24 -29.71 -38.49
C ARG A 521 -0.16 -30.55 -37.82
N VAL A 522 0.19 -31.73 -38.36
CA VAL A 522 1.24 -32.59 -37.79
C VAL A 522 2.61 -32.01 -38.12
N ASP A 523 3.44 -31.83 -37.09
CA ASP A 523 4.82 -31.37 -37.24
C ASP A 523 5.62 -32.27 -38.21
N ALA A 524 6.36 -31.61 -39.11
CA ALA A 524 7.20 -32.24 -40.12
C ALA A 524 8.33 -33.08 -39.53
N LEU A 525 8.75 -32.77 -38.30
CA LEU A 525 9.84 -33.47 -37.62
C LEU A 525 9.32 -34.63 -36.75
N ASN A 526 8.20 -34.42 -36.05
CA ASN A 526 7.64 -35.43 -35.14
C ASN A 526 7.00 -36.60 -35.89
N GLY A 527 6.33 -36.33 -37.02
CA GLY A 527 5.66 -37.36 -37.82
C GLY A 527 6.57 -38.53 -38.23
N PRO A 528 7.72 -38.28 -38.88
CA PRO A 528 8.66 -39.34 -39.27
C PRO A 528 9.25 -40.11 -38.08
N MET A 529 9.56 -39.42 -36.97
CA MET A 529 10.09 -40.06 -35.75
C MET A 529 9.09 -41.02 -35.12
N LEU A 530 7.80 -40.68 -35.14
CA LEU A 530 6.74 -41.55 -34.63
C LEU A 530 6.51 -42.76 -35.54
N LEU A 531 6.57 -42.57 -36.86
CA LEU A 531 6.46 -43.66 -37.83
C LEU A 531 7.64 -44.65 -37.74
N GLU A 532 8.85 -44.18 -37.42
CA GLU A 532 10.01 -45.05 -37.19
C GLU A 532 9.85 -45.95 -35.96
N LYS A 533 9.20 -45.44 -34.91
CA LYS A 533 8.90 -46.20 -33.69
C LYS A 533 7.75 -47.20 -33.86
N LEU A 534 6.94 -47.09 -34.92
CA LEU A 534 5.75 -47.93 -35.11
C LEU A 534 6.14 -49.30 -35.68
N THR A 535 5.95 -50.36 -34.89
CA THR A 535 6.26 -51.73 -35.32
C THR A 535 5.03 -52.41 -35.93
N THR A 536 5.06 -52.66 -37.24
CA THR A 536 3.96 -53.29 -37.98
C THR A 536 3.91 -54.83 -37.84
N GLN A 537 4.68 -55.44 -36.94
CA GLN A 537 4.69 -56.91 -36.78
C GLN A 537 4.70 -57.32 -35.31
N ALA A 538 3.67 -58.08 -34.92
CA ALA A 538 3.81 -59.11 -33.91
C ALA A 538 5.00 -59.99 -34.32
N ALA A 539 6.12 -59.90 -33.60
CA ALA A 539 7.23 -60.83 -33.82
C ALA A 539 6.69 -62.25 -33.63
N PRO A 540 6.73 -63.14 -34.65
CA PRO A 540 6.41 -64.52 -34.43
C PRO A 540 7.46 -65.08 -33.47
N LEU A 541 6.99 -65.67 -32.36
CA LEU A 541 7.78 -66.53 -31.50
C LEU A 541 8.65 -67.42 -32.40
N THR A 542 9.96 -67.23 -32.34
CA THR A 542 10.94 -68.03 -33.07
C THR A 542 10.68 -69.50 -32.76
N ARG A 543 10.07 -70.20 -33.72
CA ARG A 543 9.97 -71.66 -33.75
C ARG A 543 11.38 -72.21 -33.62
N THR A 544 11.64 -72.91 -32.52
CA THR A 544 12.83 -73.71 -32.32
C THR A 544 13.00 -74.68 -33.51
N ALA A 545 14.15 -74.60 -34.18
CA ALA A 545 14.53 -75.54 -35.22
C ALA A 545 14.66 -76.97 -34.63
N PRO A 546 14.36 -78.02 -35.41
CA PRO A 546 14.38 -79.39 -34.92
C PRO A 546 15.82 -79.93 -34.90
N LEU A 547 16.29 -80.38 -33.74
CA LEU A 547 17.46 -81.26 -33.65
C LEU A 547 16.97 -82.71 -33.66
N SER A 548 16.86 -83.29 -34.84
CA SER A 548 16.76 -84.73 -35.03
C SER A 548 18.11 -85.30 -35.42
N ASN A 549 18.65 -86.17 -34.54
CA ASN A 549 19.52 -87.34 -34.80
C ASN A 549 20.84 -87.35 -34.01
N PHE A 550 20.79 -87.92 -32.81
CA PHE A 550 21.79 -88.89 -32.36
C PHE A 550 21.07 -90.14 -31.83
N SER A 551 20.94 -91.11 -32.73
CA SER A 551 21.12 -92.56 -32.52
C SER A 551 20.57 -93.22 -31.25
N SER A 552 19.46 -93.95 -31.42
CA SER A 552 19.12 -95.14 -30.65
C SER A 552 19.79 -96.38 -31.29
N ARG A 553 20.61 -97.13 -30.53
CA ARG A 553 20.52 -98.61 -30.44
C ARG A 553 21.64 -99.27 -29.62
N PHE A 554 21.22 -100.29 -28.87
CA PHE A 554 21.96 -101.35 -28.14
C PHE A 554 22.60 -100.95 -26.81
N GLY A 555 22.34 -101.61 -25.68
CA GLY A 555 21.56 -102.82 -25.41
C GLY A 555 21.76 -103.26 -23.95
N MET A 556 20.64 -103.68 -23.35
CA MET A 556 20.42 -104.66 -22.26
C MET A 556 21.57 -105.36 -21.51
N MET A 557 21.21 -105.75 -20.27
CA MET A 557 21.81 -106.68 -19.28
C MET A 557 22.82 -106.04 -18.32
N LYS A 558 22.64 -106.08 -17.00
CA LYS A 558 22.04 -107.09 -16.10
C LYS A 558 21.38 -106.43 -14.90
#